data_AF-A0A971V143-F1
#
_entry.id   AF-A0A971V143-F1
#
_cell.length_a   1.000
_cell.length_b   1.000
_cell.length_c   1.000
_cell.angle_alpha   90.00
_cell.angle_beta   90.00
_cell.angle_gamma   90.00
#
_symmetry.space_group_name_H-M   'P 1'
#
loop_
_entity.id
_entity.type
_entity.pdbx_description
1 polymer ?
#
loop_
_entity_poly.entity_id
_entity_poly.type
_entity_poly.pdbx_seq_one_letter_code
_entity_poly.pdbx_strand_id
1 'polypeptide(L)'
;PWIIHGYRSKPELTERLVKEGFLFSIGENINVDSMQLIPLDSQFCETDEGEMSIRQVYLQTSRALNMNVEEFADIVAANIDRIFPTLQPPKSYYPDEEEDDLSST
;
A
#
# COMPACT_ATOMS: atom_id res chain seq x y z
N PRO A 1 -7.62 -14.16 1.72
CA PRO A 1 -8.14 -12.92 1.10
C PRO A 1 -7.35 -12.67 -0.20
N TRP A 2 -7.97 -12.06 -1.21
CA TRP A 2 -7.32 -11.78 -2.49
C TRP A 2 -7.06 -10.28 -2.60
N ILE A 3 -5.82 -9.91 -2.92
CA ILE A 3 -5.43 -8.52 -3.18
C ILE A 3 -5.31 -8.35 -4.70
N ILE A 4 -6.02 -7.36 -5.24
CA ILE A 4 -5.93 -7.02 -6.66
C ILE A 4 -4.79 -6.02 -6.83
N HIS A 5 -3.74 -6.47 -7.50
CA HIS A 5 -2.59 -5.68 -7.89
C HIS A 5 -2.94 -4.67 -9.00
N GLY A 6 -2.32 -3.49 -9.00
CA GLY A 6 -2.46 -2.46 -10.03
C GLY A 6 -3.88 -1.88 -10.15
N TYR A 7 -4.59 -1.72 -9.03
CA TYR A 7 -6.02 -1.44 -9.09
C TYR A 7 -6.35 -0.03 -9.57
N ARG A 8 -6.99 0.05 -10.75
CA ARG A 8 -7.36 1.31 -11.43
C ARG A 8 -8.68 1.23 -12.21
N SER A 9 -9.55 0.31 -11.81
CA SER A 9 -10.81 0.03 -12.52
C SER A 9 -11.90 1.07 -12.21
N LYS A 10 -13.02 0.99 -12.95
CA LYS A 10 -14.16 1.91 -12.81
C LYS A 10 -15.08 1.54 -11.63
N PRO A 11 -15.88 2.50 -11.13
CA PRO A 11 -16.77 2.31 -9.98
C PRO A 11 -17.66 1.06 -10.04
N GLU A 12 -18.21 0.73 -11.21
CA GLU A 12 -19.15 -0.39 -11.36
C GLU A 12 -18.50 -1.76 -11.07
N LEU A 13 -17.21 -1.90 -11.39
CA LEU A 13 -16.45 -3.09 -11.03
C LEU A 13 -16.02 -3.04 -9.57
N THR A 14 -15.61 -1.86 -9.08
CA THR A 14 -15.22 -1.63 -7.69
C THR A 14 -16.30 -2.07 -6.72
N GLU A 15 -17.55 -1.66 -6.91
CA GLU A 15 -18.66 -2.04 -6.03
C GLU A 15 -18.84 -3.56 -5.93
N ARG A 16 -18.64 -4.28 -7.04
CA ARG A 16 -18.77 -5.74 -7.07
C ARG A 16 -17.63 -6.38 -6.29
N LEU A 17 -16.40 -5.95 -6.53
CA LEU A 17 -15.22 -6.50 -5.88
C LEU A 17 -15.21 -6.22 -4.37
N VAL A 18 -15.68 -5.04 -3.95
CA VAL A 18 -15.86 -4.70 -2.53
C VAL A 18 -16.87 -5.65 -1.88
N LYS A 19 -18.01 -5.94 -2.53
CA LYS A 19 -19.02 -6.88 -2.02
C LYS A 19 -18.50 -8.31 -1.85
N GLU A 20 -17.60 -8.73 -2.74
CA GLU A 20 -16.95 -10.04 -2.68
C GLU A 20 -15.78 -10.10 -1.67
N GLY A 21 -15.46 -8.98 -0.99
CA GLY A 21 -14.43 -8.93 0.05
C GLY A 21 -13.00 -8.92 -0.49
N PHE A 22 -12.79 -8.42 -1.70
CA PHE A 22 -11.44 -8.20 -2.23
C PHE A 22 -10.74 -7.05 -1.52
N LEU A 23 -9.41 -7.11 -1.54
CA LEU A 23 -8.50 -6.06 -1.11
C LEU A 23 -7.86 -5.43 -2.35
N PHE A 24 -7.38 -4.20 -2.23
CA PHE A 24 -6.97 -3.38 -3.37
C PHE A 24 -5.59 -2.80 -3.15
N SER A 25 -4.65 -3.14 -4.04
CA SER A 25 -3.34 -2.52 -4.09
C SER A 25 -3.33 -1.39 -5.11
N ILE A 26 -3.07 -0.18 -4.64
CA ILE A 26 -3.22 1.06 -5.39
C ILE A 26 -1.83 1.57 -5.79
N GLY A 27 -1.63 1.75 -7.09
CA GLY A 27 -0.38 2.27 -7.66
C GLY A 27 -0.49 3.70 -8.18
N GLU A 28 0.39 4.05 -9.13
CA GLU A 28 0.46 5.37 -9.76
C GLU A 28 -0.85 5.79 -10.44
N ASN A 29 -1.49 4.85 -11.16
CA ASN A 29 -2.72 5.13 -11.90
C ASN A 29 -3.94 4.81 -11.03
N ILE A 30 -4.79 5.80 -10.76
CA ILE A 30 -6.01 5.62 -9.94
C ILE A 30 -7.26 6.13 -10.64
N ASN A 31 -8.41 5.61 -10.21
CA ASN A 31 -9.72 6.17 -10.50
C ASN A 31 -10.30 6.74 -9.21
N VAL A 32 -10.39 8.07 -9.09
CA VAL A 32 -10.77 8.77 -7.85
C VAL A 32 -12.16 8.34 -7.36
N ASP A 33 -13.13 8.21 -8.27
CA ASP A 33 -14.49 7.78 -7.91
C ASP A 33 -14.50 6.36 -7.33
N SER A 34 -13.64 5.48 -7.82
CA SER A 34 -13.49 4.13 -7.28
C SER A 34 -12.81 4.12 -5.93
N MET A 35 -11.83 5.00 -5.68
CA MET A 35 -11.16 5.07 -4.37
C MET A 35 -12.14 5.37 -3.25
N GLN A 36 -13.14 6.23 -3.52
CA GLN A 36 -14.20 6.58 -2.58
C GLN A 36 -15.11 5.40 -2.20
N LEU A 37 -15.17 4.36 -3.04
CA LEU A 37 -16.00 3.18 -2.81
C LEU A 37 -15.28 2.07 -2.05
N ILE A 38 -13.95 2.09 -2.02
CA ILE A 38 -13.16 1.04 -1.39
C ILE A 38 -13.09 1.32 0.13
N PRO A 39 -13.50 0.37 0.98
CA PRO A 39 -13.34 0.49 2.42
C PRO A 39 -11.89 0.76 2.81
N LEU A 40 -11.67 1.66 3.77
CA LEU A 40 -10.32 2.05 4.21
C LEU A 40 -9.50 0.86 4.70
N ASP A 41 -10.14 -0.10 5.34
CA ASP A 41 -9.48 -1.32 5.83
C ASP A 41 -9.08 -2.31 4.70
N SER A 42 -9.44 -2.00 3.45
CA SER A 42 -9.22 -2.84 2.29
C SER A 42 -8.22 -2.23 1.29
N GLN A 43 -7.60 -1.09 1.64
CA GLN A 43 -6.67 -0.36 0.79
C GLN A 43 -5.20 -0.61 1.16
N PHE A 44 -4.38 -0.79 0.13
CA PHE A 44 -2.93 -0.93 0.16
C PHE A 44 -2.31 -0.05 -0.92
N CYS A 45 -0.99 0.18 -0.87
CA CYS A 45 -0.28 0.95 -1.87
C CYS A 45 0.99 0.24 -2.35
N GLU A 46 1.36 0.48 -3.61
CA GLU A 46 2.50 -0.18 -4.27
C GLU A 46 3.18 0.75 -5.29
N THR A 47 4.37 0.34 -5.76
CA THR A 47 5.20 1.09 -6.73
C THR A 47 5.64 0.25 -7.93
N ASP A 48 4.95 -0.85 -8.25
CA ASP A 48 5.47 -1.87 -9.19
C ASP A 48 5.69 -1.33 -10.61
N GLU A 49 4.63 -0.86 -11.27
CA GLU A 49 4.65 -0.52 -12.71
C GLU A 49 5.02 0.96 -13.00
N GLY A 50 5.39 1.75 -11.99
CA GLY A 50 5.48 3.21 -12.09
C GLY A 50 6.81 3.80 -11.63
N GLU A 51 7.09 5.01 -12.10
CA GLU A 51 8.22 5.82 -11.62
C GLU A 51 7.87 6.59 -10.34
N MET A 52 6.58 6.60 -9.99
CA MET A 52 6.08 7.28 -8.80
C MET A 52 6.61 6.61 -7.52
N SER A 53 7.27 7.38 -6.66
CA SER A 53 7.72 6.90 -5.35
C SER A 53 6.54 6.50 -4.47
N ILE A 54 6.76 5.56 -3.54
CA ILE A 54 5.69 5.11 -2.61
C ILE A 54 5.07 6.28 -1.84
N ARG A 55 5.87 7.28 -1.47
CA ARG A 55 5.40 8.50 -0.79
C ARG A 55 4.43 9.30 -1.66
N GLN A 56 4.67 9.39 -2.95
CA GLN A 56 3.78 10.09 -3.88
C GLN A 56 2.47 9.32 -4.09
N VAL A 57 2.52 7.98 -4.12
CA VAL A 57 1.31 7.14 -4.17
C VAL A 57 0.44 7.39 -2.94
N TYR A 58 1.02 7.40 -1.74
CA TYR A 58 0.30 7.71 -0.50
C TYR A 58 -0.35 9.10 -0.54
N LEU A 59 0.40 10.12 -0.97
CA LEU A 59 -0.11 11.49 -1.09
C LEU A 59 -1.25 11.59 -2.11
N GLN A 60 -1.14 10.89 -3.24
CA GLN A 60 -2.17 10.91 -4.28
C GLN A 60 -3.45 10.23 -3.78
N THR A 61 -3.32 9.05 -3.17
CA THR A 61 -4.47 8.29 -2.65
C THR A 61 -5.14 9.02 -1.49
N SER A 62 -4.37 9.57 -0.54
CA SER A 62 -4.95 10.33 0.58
C SER A 62 -5.69 11.58 0.08
N ARG A 63 -5.18 12.26 -0.95
CA ARG A 63 -5.88 13.39 -1.60
C ARG A 63 -7.17 12.93 -2.29
N ALA A 64 -7.14 11.79 -2.99
CA ALA A 64 -8.32 11.22 -3.61
C ALA A 64 -9.40 10.87 -2.58
N LEU A 65 -9.01 10.51 -1.36
CA LEU A 65 -9.87 10.23 -0.21
C LEU A 65 -10.22 11.46 0.64
N ASN A 66 -9.69 12.64 0.32
CA ASN A 66 -9.79 13.86 1.12
C ASN A 66 -9.36 13.65 2.59
N MET A 67 -8.23 12.98 2.78
CA MET A 67 -7.67 12.59 4.08
C MET A 67 -6.23 13.10 4.25
N ASN A 68 -5.81 13.28 5.50
CA ASN A 68 -4.41 13.52 5.82
C ASN A 68 -3.55 12.30 5.41
N VAL A 69 -2.36 12.54 4.89
CA VAL A 69 -1.46 11.46 4.45
C VAL A 69 -0.93 10.62 5.62
N GLU A 70 -0.75 11.21 6.80
CA GLU A 70 -0.30 10.51 8.00
C GLU A 70 -1.39 9.56 8.51
N GLU A 71 -2.64 10.03 8.60
CA GLU A 71 -3.80 9.19 8.94
C GLU A 71 -3.99 8.04 7.94
N PHE A 72 -3.84 8.34 6.64
CA PHE A 72 -3.89 7.31 5.61
C PHE A 72 -2.76 6.30 5.75
N ALA A 73 -1.55 6.74 6.11
CA ALA A 73 -0.42 5.86 6.31
C ALA A 73 -0.64 4.90 7.50
N ASP A 74 -1.21 5.40 8.60
CA ASP A 74 -1.56 4.57 9.76
C ASP A 74 -2.60 3.50 9.40
N ILE A 75 -3.59 3.85 8.57
CA ILE A 75 -4.59 2.90 8.06
C ILE A 75 -3.92 1.81 7.22
N VAL A 76 -3.05 2.19 6.27
CA VAL A 76 -2.37 1.21 5.41
C VAL A 76 -1.45 0.31 6.24
N ALA A 77 -0.74 0.86 7.23
CA ALA A 77 0.08 0.08 8.16
C ALA A 77 -0.76 -0.94 8.94
N ALA A 78 -1.90 -0.50 9.50
CA ALA A 78 -2.83 -1.40 10.21
C ALA A 78 -3.39 -2.50 9.29
N ASN A 79 -3.64 -2.19 8.01
CA ASN A 79 -4.08 -3.18 7.03
C ASN A 79 -3.00 -4.21 6.72
N ILE A 80 -1.74 -3.77 6.61
CA ILE A 80 -0.57 -4.65 6.40
C ILE A 80 -0.40 -5.57 7.59
N ASP A 81 -0.41 -5.05 8.82
CA ASP A 81 -0.26 -5.86 10.04
C ASP A 81 -1.39 -6.91 10.16
N ARG A 82 -2.61 -6.54 9.77
CA ARG A 82 -3.78 -7.42 9.81
C ARG A 82 -3.71 -8.54 8.77
N ILE A 83 -3.20 -8.26 7.56
CA ILE A 83 -3.17 -9.23 6.46
C ILE A 83 -1.86 -10.04 6.43
N PHE A 84 -0.76 -9.44 6.86
CA PHE A 84 0.57 -10.02 6.89
C PHE A 84 1.19 -9.95 8.30
N PRO A 85 0.60 -10.63 9.30
CA PRO A 85 1.02 -10.51 10.71
C PRO A 85 2.43 -11.02 10.99
N THR A 86 2.99 -11.81 10.06
CA THR A 86 4.36 -12.33 10.16
C THR A 86 5.36 -11.52 9.34
N LEU A 87 4.92 -10.45 8.67
CA LEU A 87 5.81 -9.60 7.89
C LEU A 87 6.75 -8.88 8.84
N GLN A 88 8.04 -9.12 8.67
CA GLN A 88 9.08 -8.37 9.34
C GLN A 88 9.53 -7.26 8.40
N PRO A 89 9.66 -6.01 8.87
CA PRO A 89 10.29 -4.98 8.07
C PRO A 89 11.69 -5.46 7.66
N PRO A 90 12.12 -5.21 6.41
CA PRO A 90 13.47 -5.53 6.01
C PRO A 90 14.45 -4.86 6.97
N LYS A 91 15.55 -5.55 7.30
CA LYS A 91 16.61 -4.96 8.12
C LYS A 91 17.04 -3.64 7.47
N SER A 92 17.12 -2.59 8.27
CA SER A 92 17.64 -1.30 7.83
C SER A 92 19.03 -1.53 7.23
N TYR A 93 19.21 -1.20 5.95
CA TYR A 93 20.53 -1.24 5.32
C TYR A 93 21.30 0.01 5.76
N TYR A 94 22.08 -0.14 6.84
CA TYR A 94 23.11 0.81 7.21
C TYR A 94 24.45 0.25 6.72
N PRO A 95 25.08 0.84 5.69
CA PRO A 95 26.31 0.31 5.11
C PRO A 95 27.51 0.25 6.08
N ASP A 96 27.40 0.85 7.27
CA ASP A 96 28.47 0.92 8.26
C ASP A 96 28.51 -0.27 9.25
N GLU A 97 27.62 -1.27 9.12
CA GLU A 97 27.58 -2.44 10.02
C GLU A 97 28.22 -3.73 9.46
N GLU A 98 28.88 -3.69 8.29
CA GLU A 98 29.55 -4.87 7.69
C GLU A 98 31.03 -5.06 8.10
N GLU A 99 31.65 -4.14 8.86
CA GLU A 99 33.09 -4.25 9.19
C GLU A 99 33.41 -5.15 10.41
N ASP A 100 32.45 -5.47 11.29
CA ASP A 100 32.77 -6.19 12.54
C ASP A 100 32.80 -7.73 12.41
N ASP A 101 32.21 -8.32 11.36
CA ASP A 101 32.09 -9.79 11.22
C ASP A 101 33.24 -10.44 10.40
N LEU A 102 34.21 -9.64 9.93
CA LEU A 102 35.37 -10.11 9.16
C LEU A 102 36.68 -10.15 9.95
N SER A 103 36.66 -9.81 11.25
CA SER A 103 37.87 -9.77 12.10
C SER A 103 38.20 -11.06 12.84
N SER A 104 37.38 -12.12 12.69
CA SER A 104 37.58 -13.41 13.37
C SER A 104 37.88 -14.54 12.38
N THR A 105 39.09 -14.55 11.80
CA THR A 105 39.75 -15.75 11.26
C THR A 105 41.24 -15.66 11.49
#